data_AF-F9P5W4-F1
#
_entry.id   AF-F9P5W4-F1
#
_cell.length_a   1.000
_cell.length_b   1.000
_cell.length_c   1.000
_cell.angle_alpha   90.00
_cell.angle_beta   90.00
_cell.angle_gamma   90.00
#
_symmetry.space_group_name_H-M   'P 1'
#
loop_
_entity.id
_entity.type
_entity.pdbx_description
1 polymer ?
#
loop_
_entity_poly.entity_id
_entity_poly.type
_entity_poly.pdbx_seq_one_letter_code
_entity_poly.pdbx_strand_id
1 'polypeptide(L)'
;MTILREIGIIARALDSIANIEFRDIDLARGQYLYLVRIAENPGIIQEELSELLKVDRSTVARSVKKLEKKGFLEQKSAPDNRKNKEWFVTKKARLSIHLF
;
A
#
# COMPACT_ATOMS: atom_id res chain seq x y z
N MET A 1 23.99 12.06 -13.00
CA MET A 1 23.13 11.16 -13.81
C MET A 1 23.34 9.67 -13.50
N THR A 2 24.49 9.23 -13.00
CA THR A 2 24.76 7.81 -12.62
C THR A 2 24.03 7.38 -11.35
N ILE A 3 24.02 8.20 -10.29
CA ILE A 3 23.39 7.88 -9.00
C ILE A 3 21.88 7.56 -9.12
N LEU A 4 21.12 8.39 -9.84
CA LEU A 4 19.68 8.15 -10.05
C LEU A 4 19.40 6.85 -10.80
N ARG A 5 20.30 6.47 -11.73
CA ARG A 5 20.20 5.21 -12.45
C ARG A 5 20.43 4.02 -11.51
N GLU A 6 21.43 4.10 -10.64
CA GLU A 6 21.74 3.08 -9.64
C GLU A 6 20.59 2.91 -8.63
N ILE A 7 20.05 4.02 -8.10
CA ILE A 7 18.86 4.00 -7.22
C ILE A 7 17.70 3.33 -7.94
N GLY A 8 17.47 3.67 -9.21
CA GLY A 8 16.42 3.04 -10.01
C GLY A 8 16.62 1.54 -10.21
N ILE A 9 17.86 1.06 -10.35
CA ILE A 9 18.17 -0.37 -10.43
C ILE A 9 17.87 -1.07 -9.11
N ILE A 10 18.32 -0.49 -7.99
CA ILE A 10 18.07 -1.03 -6.64
C ILE A 10 16.56 -1.13 -6.38
N ALA A 11 15.79 -0.06 -6.66
CA ALA A 11 14.35 -0.04 -6.47
C ALA A 11 13.65 -1.17 -7.26
N ARG A 12 14.00 -1.35 -8.54
CA ARG A 12 13.41 -2.41 -9.37
C ARG A 12 13.84 -3.81 -8.94
N ALA A 13 15.06 -3.98 -8.45
CA ALA A 13 15.53 -5.25 -7.91
C ALA A 13 14.73 -5.62 -6.65
N LEU A 14 14.54 -4.67 -5.73
CA LEU A 14 13.70 -4.83 -4.54
C LEU A 14 12.25 -5.18 -4.91
N ASP A 15 11.65 -4.44 -5.85
CA ASP A 15 10.30 -4.75 -6.34
C ASP A 15 10.21 -6.16 -6.92
N SER A 16 11.24 -6.61 -7.64
CA SER A 16 11.26 -7.95 -8.24
C SER A 16 11.33 -9.05 -7.18
N ILE A 17 12.14 -8.86 -6.14
CA ILE A 17 12.23 -9.78 -4.99
C ILE A 17 10.89 -9.81 -4.25
N ALA A 18 10.34 -8.64 -3.89
CA ALA A 18 9.04 -8.54 -3.23
C ALA A 18 7.91 -9.21 -4.04
N ASN A 19 7.92 -9.08 -5.37
CA ASN A 19 6.93 -9.74 -6.22
C ASN A 19 7.03 -11.27 -6.21
N ILE A 20 8.19 -11.84 -5.94
CA ILE A 20 8.38 -13.28 -5.79
C ILE A 20 7.86 -13.71 -4.42
N GLU A 21 8.31 -13.06 -3.35
CA GLU A 21 7.91 -13.37 -1.96
C GLU A 21 6.40 -13.23 -1.75
N PHE A 22 5.77 -12.23 -2.38
CA PHE A 22 4.33 -11.95 -2.21
C PHE A 22 3.44 -12.52 -3.31
N ARG A 23 3.96 -13.42 -4.13
CA ARG A 23 3.19 -14.06 -5.21
C ARG A 23 2.02 -14.86 -4.67
N ASP A 24 2.24 -15.63 -3.61
CA ASP A 24 1.28 -16.60 -3.09
C ASP A 24 0.14 -15.97 -2.27
N ILE A 25 0.33 -14.74 -1.81
CA ILE A 25 -0.69 -13.97 -1.08
C ILE A 25 -1.42 -12.95 -1.97
N ASP A 26 -1.22 -13.02 -3.29
CA ASP A 26 -1.82 -12.10 -4.27
C ASP A 26 -1.58 -10.62 -3.90
N LEU A 27 -0.38 -10.28 -3.39
CA LEU A 27 0.06 -8.90 -3.10
C LEU A 27 1.14 -8.42 -4.09
N ALA A 28 1.24 -9.07 -5.24
CA ALA A 28 2.19 -8.71 -6.28
C ALA A 28 1.95 -7.31 -6.88
N ARG A 29 3.02 -6.70 -7.40
CA ARG A 29 3.14 -5.38 -8.04
C ARG A 29 3.12 -4.19 -7.08
N GLY A 30 3.94 -4.23 -6.04
CA GLY A 30 4.09 -3.11 -5.09
C GLY A 30 2.86 -2.86 -4.21
N GLN A 31 1.86 -3.75 -4.23
CA GLN A 31 0.64 -3.61 -3.43
C GLN A 31 0.92 -3.80 -1.94
N TYR A 32 1.91 -4.63 -1.61
CA TYR A 32 2.37 -4.83 -0.23
C TYR A 32 2.76 -3.51 0.45
N LEU A 33 3.36 -2.56 -0.29
CA LEU A 33 3.83 -1.30 0.26
C LEU A 33 2.67 -0.45 0.82
N TYR A 34 1.56 -0.40 0.10
CA TYR A 34 0.34 0.27 0.58
C TYR A 34 -0.22 -0.41 1.82
N LEU A 35 -0.23 -1.76 1.83
CA LEU A 35 -0.76 -2.53 2.94
C LEU A 35 0.06 -2.30 4.22
N VAL A 36 1.39 -2.33 4.11
CA VAL A 36 2.33 -2.07 5.21
C VAL A 36 2.12 -0.66 5.75
N ARG A 37 2.11 0.37 4.88
CA ARG A 37 1.93 1.76 5.33
C ARG A 37 0.59 2.01 6.01
N ILE A 38 -0.49 1.38 5.55
CA ILE A 38 -1.81 1.49 6.20
C ILE A 38 -1.85 0.71 7.52
N ALA A 39 -1.11 -0.40 7.63
CA ALA A 39 -0.98 -1.13 8.90
C ALA A 39 -0.22 -0.31 9.95
N GLU A 40 0.84 0.39 9.53
CA GLU A 40 1.64 1.30 10.37
C GLU A 40 0.86 2.56 10.77
N ASN A 41 -0.07 3.01 9.91
CA ASN A 41 -0.83 4.24 10.09
C ASN A 41 -2.35 3.97 9.95
N PRO A 42 -3.00 3.26 10.90
CA PRO A 42 -4.43 2.98 10.84
C PRO A 42 -5.23 4.28 10.79
N GLY A 43 -6.15 4.39 9.84
CA GLY A 43 -6.96 5.59 9.64
C GLY A 43 -6.40 6.59 8.63
N ILE A 44 -5.20 6.34 8.08
CA ILE A 44 -4.58 7.23 7.08
C ILE A 44 -5.52 7.49 5.90
N ILE A 45 -5.59 8.75 5.47
CA ILE A 45 -6.39 9.13 4.30
C ILE A 45 -5.56 9.03 3.02
N GLN A 46 -6.24 9.02 1.87
CA GLN A 46 -5.59 8.84 0.56
C GLN A 46 -4.56 9.92 0.25
N GLU A 47 -4.79 11.16 0.69
CA GLU A 47 -3.88 12.29 0.49
C GLU A 47 -2.56 12.10 1.24
N GLU A 48 -2.63 11.79 2.53
CA GLU A 48 -1.46 11.49 3.36
C GLU A 48 -0.69 10.28 2.83
N LEU A 49 -1.39 9.22 2.41
CA LEU A 49 -0.75 8.02 1.85
C LEU A 49 -0.01 8.31 0.53
N SER A 50 -0.55 9.23 -0.28
CA SER A 50 0.09 9.72 -1.52
C SER A 50 1.39 10.45 -1.22
N GLU A 51 1.38 11.34 -0.22
CA GLU A 51 2.57 12.08 0.21
C GLU A 51 3.63 11.20 0.85
N LEU A 52 3.22 10.21 1.65
CA LEU A 52 4.11 9.26 2.31
C LEU A 52 4.84 8.38 1.29
N LEU A 53 4.10 7.84 0.30
CA LEU A 53 4.65 6.94 -0.71
C LEU A 53 5.34 7.67 -1.86
N LYS A 54 5.20 9.00 -1.96
CA LYS A 54 5.66 9.80 -3.11
C LYS A 54 5.07 9.28 -4.44
N VAL A 55 3.81 8.85 -4.39
CA VAL A 55 3.03 8.32 -5.52
C VAL A 55 1.81 9.19 -5.76
N ASP A 56 1.41 9.39 -7.00
CA ASP A 56 0.25 10.21 -7.33
C ASP A 56 -1.07 9.67 -6.76
N ARG A 57 -2.00 10.58 -6.45
CA ARG A 57 -3.28 10.26 -5.81
C ARG A 57 -4.12 9.24 -6.60
N SER A 58 -4.04 9.22 -7.93
CA SER A 58 -4.83 8.30 -8.76
C SER A 58 -4.31 6.86 -8.67
N THR A 59 -2.98 6.70 -8.58
CA THR A 59 -2.34 5.41 -8.38
C THR A 59 -2.62 4.88 -6.98
N VAL A 60 -2.58 5.73 -5.95
CA VAL A 60 -3.02 5.35 -4.60
C VAL A 60 -4.47 4.86 -4.62
N ALA A 61 -5.40 5.65 -5.19
CA ALA A 61 -6.81 5.30 -5.27
C ALA A 61 -7.05 3.92 -5.90
N ARG A 62 -6.38 3.63 -7.02
CA ARG A 62 -6.46 2.32 -7.70
C ARG A 62 -5.91 1.20 -6.84
N SER A 63 -4.78 1.42 -6.17
CA SER A 63 -4.12 0.42 -5.32
C SER A 63 -4.96 0.06 -4.10
N VAL A 64 -5.44 1.05 -3.34
CA VAL A 64 -6.27 0.81 -2.14
C VAL A 64 -7.60 0.16 -2.50
N LYS A 65 -8.24 0.55 -3.61
CA LYS A 65 -9.48 -0.10 -4.09
C LYS A 65 -9.26 -1.55 -4.50
N LYS A 66 -8.11 -1.88 -5.10
CA LYS A 66 -7.78 -3.26 -5.44
C LYS A 66 -7.53 -4.10 -4.18
N LEU A 67 -6.86 -3.54 -3.18
CA LEU A 67 -6.63 -4.21 -1.89
C LEU A 67 -7.92 -4.39 -1.08
N GLU A 68 -8.82 -3.41 -1.11
CA GLU A 68 -10.17 -3.50 -0.52
C GLU A 68 -10.97 -4.63 -1.18
N LYS A 69 -11.00 -4.71 -2.52
CA LYS A 69 -11.65 -5.81 -3.25
C LYS A 69 -11.09 -7.20 -2.91
N LYS A 70 -9.80 -7.27 -2.57
CA LYS A 70 -9.13 -8.52 -2.11
C LYS A 70 -9.40 -8.83 -0.63
N GLY A 71 -10.10 -7.96 0.08
CA GLY A 71 -10.42 -8.08 1.50
C GLY A 71 -9.25 -7.79 2.43
N PHE A 72 -8.20 -7.11 1.94
CA PHE A 72 -7.05 -6.73 2.76
C PHE A 72 -7.24 -5.40 3.47
N LEU A 73 -8.01 -4.49 2.86
CA LEU A 73 -8.34 -3.19 3.43
C LEU A 73 -9.84 -3.05 3.63
N GLU A 74 -10.20 -2.21 4.59
CA GLU A 74 -11.55 -1.69 4.77
C GLU A 74 -11.52 -0.16 4.82
N GLN A 75 -12.56 0.44 4.25
CA GLN A 75 -12.76 1.88 4.23
C GLN A 75 -13.78 2.29 5.28
N LYS A 76 -13.47 3.31 6.08
CA LYS A 76 -14.42 3.92 7.02
C LYS A 76 -14.59 5.40 6.72
N SER A 77 -15.77 5.92 7.01
CA SER A 77 -16.01 7.37 6.96
C SER A 77 -15.32 8.00 8.16
N ALA A 78 -14.56 9.08 7.94
CA ALA A 78 -14.00 9.83 9.05
C ALA A 78 -15.13 10.42 9.92
N PRO A 79 -15.00 10.43 11.25
CA PRO A 79 -16.02 10.95 12.16
C PRO A 79 -16.38 12.41 11.87
N ASP A 80 -15.37 13.23 11.56
CA ASP A 80 -15.51 14.69 11.48
C ASP A 80 -15.70 15.21 10.04
N ASN A 81 -15.41 14.39 9.03
CA ASN A 81 -15.53 14.79 7.63
C ASN A 81 -15.81 13.60 6.71
N ARG A 82 -17.09 13.41 6.33
CA ARG A 82 -17.53 12.33 5.43
C ARG A 82 -16.87 12.35 4.04
N LYS A 83 -16.23 13.45 3.63
CA LYS A 83 -15.46 13.51 2.38
C LYS A 83 -14.12 12.78 2.51
N ASN A 84 -13.56 12.73 3.73
CA ASN A 84 -12.32 12.03 4.01
C ASN A 84 -12.64 10.59 4.39
N LYS A 85 -12.06 9.67 3.62
CA LYS A 85 -12.23 8.25 3.84
C LYS A 85 -10.93 7.69 4.39
N GLU A 86 -11.05 7.05 5.53
CA GLU A 86 -9.96 6.47 6.28
C GLU A 86 -9.78 5.01 5.88
N TRP A 87 -8.53 4.57 5.80
CA TRP A 87 -8.18 3.21 5.43
C TRP A 87 -7.64 2.43 6.62
N PHE A 88 -8.08 1.18 6.74
CA PHE A 88 -7.65 0.26 7.79
C PHE A 88 -7.33 -1.11 7.19
N VAL A 89 -6.39 -1.82 7.79
CA VAL A 89 -6.13 -3.23 7.46
C VAL A 89 -7.18 -4.14 8.10
N THR A 90 -7.64 -5.15 7.36
CA THR A 90 -8.55 -6.16 7.89
C THR A 90 -7.82 -7.20 8.74
N LYS A 91 -8.58 -8.05 9.44
CA LYS A 91 -8.02 -9.21 10.15
C LYS A 91 -7.26 -10.15 9.21
N LYS A 92 -7.76 -10.37 7.98
CA LYS A 92 -7.11 -11.18 6.95
C LYS A 92 -5.71 -10.63 6.62
N ALA A 93 -5.62 -9.32 6.41
CA ALA A 93 -4.34 -8.66 6.15
C ALA A 93 -3.36 -8.80 7.31
N ARG A 94 -3.82 -8.65 8.56
CA ARG A 94 -2.94 -8.71 9.74
C ARG A 94 -2.18 -10.04 9.88
N LEU A 95 -2.81 -11.14 9.48
CA LEU A 95 -2.17 -12.47 9.42
C LEU A 95 -1.15 -12.57 8.28
N SER A 96 -1.40 -11.88 7.16
CA SER A 96 -0.49 -11.83 6.02
C SER A 96 0.71 -10.90 6.26
N ILE A 97 0.58 -9.93 7.17
CA ILE A 97 1.62 -8.94 7.52
C ILE A 97 2.64 -9.50 8.53
N HIS A 98 2.42 -10.66 9.16
CA HIS A 98 3.46 -11.28 10.02
C HIS A 98 4.68 -11.82 9.25
N LEU A 99 4.69 -11.69 7.92
CA LEU A 99 5.80 -12.03 7.03
C LEU A 99 6.79 -10.87 6.82
N PHE A 100 6.64 -9.75 7.53
CA PHE A 100 7.48 -8.55 7.42
C PHE A 100 8.17 -8.21 8.74
#